data_AF-A0A357WST8-F1
#
_entry.id   AF-A0A357WST8-F1
#
_cell.length_a   1.000
_cell.length_b   1.000
_cell.length_c   1.000
_cell.angle_alpha   90.00
_cell.angle_beta   90.00
_cell.angle_gamma   90.00
#
_symmetry.space_group_name_H-M   'P 1'
#
loop_
_entity.id
_entity.type
_entity.pdbx_description
1 polymer ?
#
loop_
_entity_poly.entity_id
_entity_poly.type
_entity_poly.pdbx_seq_one_letter_code
_entity_poly.pdbx_strand_id
1 'polypeptide(L)'
;MMFEKHTNEQDLKSAPDQQVAFEEFERKQNRLYQKGKVIVAAIAIVNVADGILSAVIRLNLFILIVEIALSIALFSGITWVRYLFATGYALGILQFLFLLLGGTVDFSDAPQYIVLMLILMAINLASCILLFKSKSITEFMYSQRNG
;
A
#
# COMPACT_ATOMS: atom_id res chain seq x y z
N MET A 1 -11.51 52.13 36.57
CA MET A 1 -11.05 51.80 35.21
C MET A 1 -10.14 50.58 35.36
N MET A 2 -10.63 49.33 35.34
CA MET A 2 -11.26 48.58 34.24
C MET A 2 -10.24 48.11 33.19
N PHE A 3 -9.33 47.19 33.58
CA PHE A 3 -8.38 46.52 32.67
C PHE A 3 -8.03 45.08 33.12
N GLU A 4 -9.01 44.28 33.53
CA GLU A 4 -8.73 42.88 33.95
C GLU A 4 -9.74 41.84 33.47
N LYS A 5 -10.55 42.17 32.45
CA LYS A 5 -11.62 41.28 31.96
C LYS A 5 -11.44 40.75 30.54
N HIS A 6 -10.41 41.17 29.80
CA HIS A 6 -10.26 40.81 28.39
C HIS A 6 -9.36 39.59 28.12
N THR A 7 -8.56 39.13 29.08
CA THR A 7 -7.65 37.99 28.86
C THR A 7 -8.35 36.64 28.97
N ASN A 8 -9.48 36.54 29.68
CA ASN A 8 -10.10 35.25 30.00
C ASN A 8 -11.04 34.71 28.89
N GLU A 9 -11.65 35.58 28.08
CA GLU A 9 -12.59 35.12 27.03
C GLU A 9 -11.88 34.64 25.74
N GLN A 10 -10.65 35.09 25.46
CA GLN A 10 -9.87 34.61 24.31
C GLN A 10 -9.27 33.21 24.57
N ASP A 11 -8.77 32.94 25.78
CA ASP A 11 -8.27 31.60 26.13
C ASP A 11 -9.40 30.57 26.20
N LEU A 12 -10.58 30.94 26.72
CA LEU A 12 -11.74 30.04 26.79
C LEU A 12 -12.40 29.74 25.43
N LYS A 13 -12.23 30.61 24.43
CA LYS A 13 -12.64 30.34 23.03
C LYS A 13 -11.58 29.53 22.27
N SER A 14 -10.30 29.73 22.56
CA SER A 14 -9.21 28.97 21.91
C SER A 14 -9.18 27.50 22.32
N ALA A 15 -9.54 27.17 23.57
CA ALA A 15 -9.54 25.80 24.10
C ALA A 15 -10.55 24.84 23.43
N PRO A 16 -11.84 25.20 23.24
CA PRO A 16 -12.79 24.35 22.51
C PRO A 16 -12.44 24.26 21.02
N ASP A 17 -11.98 25.35 20.41
CA ASP A 17 -11.56 25.36 19.00
C ASP A 17 -10.31 24.48 18.78
N GLN A 18 -9.36 24.46 19.73
CA GLN A 18 -8.21 23.55 19.70
C GLN A 18 -8.59 22.10 19.92
N GLN A 19 -9.53 21.80 20.82
CA GLN A 19 -9.99 20.43 21.05
C GLN A 19 -10.71 19.87 19.83
N VAL A 20 -11.58 20.67 19.21
CA VAL A 20 -12.27 20.29 17.96
C VAL A 20 -11.27 20.08 16.82
N ALA A 21 -10.29 20.98 16.66
CA ALA A 21 -9.24 20.80 15.67
C ALA A 21 -8.41 19.53 15.92
N PHE A 22 -8.04 19.26 17.18
CA PHE A 22 -7.29 18.07 17.56
C PHE A 22 -8.06 16.79 17.26
N GLU A 23 -9.35 16.72 17.63
CA GLU A 23 -10.21 15.58 17.30
C GLU A 23 -10.33 15.36 15.78
N GLU A 24 -10.46 16.43 14.99
CA GLU A 24 -10.49 16.32 13.54
C GLU A 24 -9.18 15.78 12.96
N PHE A 25 -8.04 16.23 13.49
CA PHE A 25 -6.72 15.71 13.11
C PHE A 25 -6.57 14.23 13.44
N GLU A 26 -6.97 13.82 14.65
CA GLU A 26 -6.90 12.43 15.11
C GLU A 26 -7.80 11.52 14.26
N ARG A 27 -9.05 11.94 14.00
CA ARG A 27 -9.97 11.21 13.11
C ARG A 27 -9.39 11.05 11.70
N LYS A 28 -8.73 12.09 11.19
CA LYS A 28 -8.10 12.06 9.86
C LYS A 28 -6.90 11.11 9.83
N GLN A 29 -6.04 11.14 10.85
CA GLN A 29 -4.91 10.21 10.96
C GLN A 29 -5.39 8.77 11.08
N ASN A 30 -6.37 8.49 11.95
CA ASN A 30 -6.91 7.14 12.10
C ASN A 30 -7.49 6.61 10.79
N ARG A 31 -8.21 7.44 10.02
CA ARG A 31 -8.71 7.05 8.69
C ARG A 31 -7.57 6.71 7.72
N LEU A 32 -6.48 7.48 7.72
CA LEU A 32 -5.31 7.21 6.87
C LEU A 32 -4.61 5.92 7.29
N TYR A 33 -4.43 5.72 8.60
CA TYR A 33 -3.87 4.50 9.19
C TYR A 33 -4.66 3.25 8.78
N GLN A 34 -5.98 3.26 8.99
CA GLN A 34 -6.83 2.10 8.66
C GLN A 34 -6.80 1.80 7.16
N LYS A 35 -6.86 2.83 6.30
CA LYS A 35 -6.73 2.66 4.85
C LYS A 35 -5.38 2.06 4.47
N GLY A 36 -4.29 2.57 5.05
CA GLY A 36 -2.93 2.07 4.82
C GLY A 36 -2.80 0.60 5.21
N LYS A 37 -3.30 0.24 6.41
CA LYS A 37 -3.32 -1.12 6.91
C LYS A 37 -4.02 -2.09 5.96
N VAL A 38 -5.21 -1.73 5.47
CA VAL A 38 -5.98 -2.57 4.55
C VAL A 38 -5.24 -2.76 3.22
N ILE A 39 -4.66 -1.68 2.66
CA ILE A 39 -3.92 -1.77 1.39
C ILE A 39 -2.67 -2.65 1.54
N VAL A 40 -1.89 -2.45 2.61
CA VAL A 40 -0.69 -3.25 2.86
C VAL A 40 -1.04 -4.72 3.12
N ALA A 41 -2.11 -4.98 3.88
CA ALA A 41 -2.61 -6.34 4.08
C ALA A 41 -3.02 -7.01 2.76
N ALA A 42 -3.74 -6.30 1.89
CA ALA A 42 -4.16 -6.83 0.60
C ALA A 42 -2.95 -7.20 -0.28
N ILE A 43 -1.93 -6.34 -0.34
CA ILE A 43 -0.69 -6.59 -1.06
C ILE A 43 0.03 -7.82 -0.50
N ALA A 44 0.17 -7.90 0.83
CA ALA A 44 0.82 -9.02 1.50
C ALA A 44 0.11 -10.35 1.26
N ILE A 45 -1.23 -10.36 1.29
CA ILE A 45 -2.06 -11.55 1.00
C ILE A 45 -1.89 -12.00 -0.44
N VAL A 46 -1.97 -11.06 -1.40
CA VAL A 46 -1.79 -11.37 -2.82
C VAL A 46 -0.40 -11.97 -3.07
N ASN A 47 0.64 -11.42 -2.44
CA ASN A 47 1.99 -11.94 -2.55
C ASN A 47 2.09 -13.37 -2.00
N VAL A 48 1.62 -13.63 -0.78
CA VAL A 48 1.64 -14.99 -0.22
C VAL A 48 0.83 -15.97 -1.08
N ALA A 49 -0.30 -15.54 -1.66
CA ALA A 49 -1.08 -16.38 -2.56
C ALA A 49 -0.31 -16.75 -3.83
N ASP A 50 0.47 -15.81 -4.40
CA ASP A 50 1.34 -16.08 -5.56
C ASP A 50 2.42 -17.12 -5.22
N GLY A 51 3.03 -17.01 -4.03
CA GLY A 51 4.03 -17.97 -3.55
C GLY A 51 3.47 -19.35 -3.30
N ILE A 52 2.24 -19.42 -2.78
CA ILE A 52 1.53 -20.70 -2.62
C ILE A 52 1.29 -21.31 -4.01
N LEU A 53 0.83 -20.52 -4.97
CA LEU A 53 0.59 -20.99 -6.33
C LEU A 53 1.90 -21.48 -6.98
N SER A 54 2.99 -20.73 -6.83
CA SER A 54 4.33 -21.10 -7.31
C SER A 54 4.83 -22.38 -6.64
N ALA A 55 4.63 -22.54 -5.33
CA ALA A 55 4.98 -23.74 -4.60
C ALA A 55 4.15 -24.96 -5.04
N VAL A 56 2.87 -24.80 -5.34
CA VAL A 56 2.01 -25.90 -5.81
C VAL A 56 2.36 -26.31 -7.25
N ILE A 57 2.57 -25.35 -8.15
CA ILE A 57 2.82 -25.63 -9.58
C ILE A 57 4.27 -26.11 -9.82
N ARG A 58 5.24 -25.52 -9.12
CA ARG A 58 6.68 -25.73 -9.40
C ARG A 58 7.46 -26.33 -8.23
N LEU A 59 6.80 -26.74 -7.14
CA LEU A 59 7.42 -27.25 -5.90
C LEU A 59 8.48 -26.30 -5.31
N ASN A 60 8.34 -25.00 -5.56
CA ASN A 60 9.31 -24.01 -5.11
C ASN A 60 9.02 -23.49 -3.68
N LEU A 61 9.33 -24.33 -2.70
CA LEU A 61 9.13 -24.00 -1.28
C LEU A 61 10.03 -22.85 -0.82
N PHE A 62 11.19 -22.66 -1.44
CA PHE A 62 12.11 -21.57 -1.10
C PHE A 62 11.48 -20.21 -1.41
N ILE A 63 10.90 -20.03 -2.61
CA ILE A 63 10.22 -18.79 -2.99
C ILE A 63 9.06 -18.50 -2.03
N LEU A 64 8.27 -19.51 -1.66
CA LEU A 64 7.17 -19.34 -0.71
C LEU A 64 7.64 -18.78 0.64
N ILE A 65 8.73 -19.32 1.20
CA ILE A 65 9.30 -18.83 2.47
C ILE A 65 9.74 -17.37 2.33
N VAL A 66 10.42 -17.01 1.23
CA VAL A 66 10.86 -15.64 0.97
C VAL A 66 9.67 -14.71 0.86
N GLU A 67 8.61 -15.10 0.16
CA GLU A 67 7.42 -14.26 0.00
C GLU A 67 6.65 -14.06 1.30
N ILE A 68 6.54 -15.09 2.15
CA ILE A 68 5.98 -14.95 3.50
C ILE A 68 6.82 -13.97 4.32
N ALA A 69 8.15 -14.12 4.32
CA ALA A 69 9.04 -13.24 5.07
C ALA A 69 8.93 -11.78 4.59
N LEU A 70 8.89 -11.57 3.28
CA LEU A 70 8.72 -10.23 2.68
C LEU A 70 7.34 -9.64 3.00
N SER A 71 6.28 -10.44 2.99
CA SER A 71 4.94 -9.99 3.36
C SER A 71 4.85 -9.57 4.83
N ILE A 72 5.48 -10.33 5.74
CA ILE A 72 5.58 -9.96 7.17
C ILE A 72 6.38 -8.66 7.30
N ALA A 73 7.54 -8.57 6.65
CA ALA A 73 8.39 -7.39 6.70
C ALA A 73 7.68 -6.12 6.20
N LEU A 74 6.88 -6.23 5.13
CA LEU A 74 6.04 -5.15 4.63
C LEU A 74 5.00 -4.73 5.68
N PHE A 75 4.33 -5.69 6.31
CA PHE A 75 3.31 -5.43 7.32
C PHE A 75 3.89 -4.81 8.60
N SER A 76 5.10 -5.20 8.99
CA SER A 76 5.86 -4.63 10.11
C SER A 76 6.41 -3.22 9.85
N GLY A 77 6.10 -2.60 8.71
CA GLY A 77 6.48 -1.21 8.43
C GLY A 77 7.90 -1.02 7.90
N ILE A 78 8.57 -2.07 7.44
CA ILE A 78 9.93 -1.97 6.90
C ILE A 78 9.92 -1.21 5.57
N THR A 79 10.43 0.02 5.58
CA THR A 79 10.26 0.97 4.47
C THR A 79 10.99 0.56 3.19
N TRP A 80 12.14 -0.10 3.27
CA TRP A 80 12.84 -0.55 2.05
C TRP A 80 12.08 -1.68 1.34
N VAL A 81 11.37 -2.54 2.11
CA VAL A 81 10.55 -3.63 1.56
C VAL A 81 9.37 -3.07 0.75
N ARG A 82 8.78 -1.96 1.21
CA ARG A 82 7.77 -1.21 0.44
C ARG A 82 8.25 -0.91 -0.98
N TYR A 83 9.48 -0.40 -1.12
CA TYR A 83 10.05 -0.07 -2.42
C TYR A 83 10.46 -1.30 -3.21
N LEU A 84 10.88 -2.38 -2.54
CA LEU A 84 11.11 -3.67 -3.20
C LEU A 84 9.84 -4.18 -3.88
N PHE A 85 8.70 -4.21 -3.18
CA PHE A 85 7.41 -4.58 -3.76
C PHE A 85 7.00 -3.64 -4.90
N ALA A 86 7.17 -2.33 -4.71
CA ALA A 86 6.81 -1.35 -5.74
C ALA A 86 7.63 -1.54 -7.03
N THR A 87 8.94 -1.81 -6.90
CA THR A 87 9.81 -2.16 -8.02
C THR A 87 9.41 -3.51 -8.63
N GLY A 88 9.06 -4.50 -7.82
CA GLY A 88 8.56 -5.80 -8.29
C GLY A 88 7.33 -5.64 -9.18
N TYR A 89 6.34 -4.85 -8.75
CA TYR A 89 5.17 -4.52 -9.57
C TYR A 89 5.54 -3.75 -10.84
N ALA A 90 6.50 -2.82 -10.78
CA ALA A 90 6.99 -2.12 -11.96
C ALA A 90 7.65 -3.08 -12.98
N LEU A 91 8.46 -4.03 -12.52
CA LEU A 91 9.03 -5.08 -13.36
C LEU A 91 7.94 -5.98 -13.94
N GLY A 92 6.90 -6.31 -13.17
CA GLY A 92 5.73 -7.06 -13.65
C GLY A 92 5.02 -6.35 -14.81
N ILE A 93 4.85 -5.03 -14.73
CA ILE A 93 4.30 -4.22 -15.84
C ILE A 93 5.18 -4.33 -17.09
N LEU A 94 6.49 -4.18 -16.93
CA LEU A 94 7.42 -4.31 -18.06
C LEU A 94 7.38 -5.72 -18.68
N GLN A 95 7.26 -6.77 -17.85
CA GLN A 95 7.11 -8.14 -18.30
C GLN A 95 5.82 -8.33 -19.12
N PHE A 96 4.67 -7.83 -18.63
CA PHE A 96 3.41 -7.91 -19.38
C PHE A 96 3.46 -7.12 -20.69
N LEU A 97 4.07 -5.94 -20.67
CA LEU A 97 4.23 -5.10 -21.85
C LEU A 97 5.13 -5.77 -22.89
N PHE A 98 6.22 -6.40 -22.47
CA PHE A 98 7.07 -7.21 -23.34
C PHE A 98 6.30 -8.39 -23.97
N LEU A 99 5.49 -9.10 -23.19
CA LEU A 99 4.66 -10.20 -23.71
C LEU A 99 3.63 -9.71 -24.74
N LEU A 100 2.95 -8.59 -24.46
CA LEU A 100 1.92 -8.02 -25.34
C LEU A 100 2.46 -7.45 -26.66
N LEU A 101 3.69 -6.92 -26.68
CA LEU A 101 4.30 -6.32 -27.87
C LEU A 101 4.91 -7.34 -28.85
N GLY A 102 4.47 -8.60 -28.80
CA GLY A 102 5.02 -9.66 -29.65
C GLY A 102 6.27 -10.30 -29.06
N GLY A 103 6.26 -10.52 -27.74
CA GLY A 103 7.23 -11.39 -27.09
C GLY A 103 7.07 -12.85 -27.55
N THR A 104 7.39 -13.80 -26.67
CA THR A 104 7.44 -15.23 -27.03
C THR A 104 6.07 -15.93 -27.14
N VAL A 105 4.96 -15.20 -27.02
CA VAL A 105 3.62 -15.77 -26.94
C VAL A 105 2.77 -15.24 -28.10
N ASP A 106 2.30 -16.15 -28.94
CA ASP A 106 1.26 -15.84 -29.93
C ASP A 106 -0.12 -15.92 -29.27
N PHE A 107 -0.89 -14.84 -29.40
CA PHE A 107 -2.23 -14.74 -28.82
C PHE A 107 -3.35 -14.95 -29.85
N SER A 108 -3.02 -15.27 -31.11
CA SER A 108 -3.99 -15.48 -32.19
C SER A 108 -5.09 -16.46 -31.81
N ASP A 109 -4.72 -17.55 -31.14
CA ASP A 109 -5.61 -18.67 -30.83
C ASP A 109 -6.39 -18.46 -29.54
N ALA A 110 -6.01 -17.46 -28.73
CA ALA A 110 -6.60 -17.22 -27.42
C ALA A 110 -6.54 -15.74 -27.01
N PRO A 111 -7.24 -14.85 -27.73
CA PRO A 111 -7.22 -13.41 -27.48
C PRO A 111 -7.78 -13.01 -26.10
N GLN A 112 -8.56 -13.87 -25.44
CA GLN A 112 -9.03 -13.65 -24.07
C GLN A 112 -7.90 -13.48 -23.05
N TYR A 113 -6.72 -14.08 -23.30
CA TYR A 113 -5.57 -13.91 -22.40
C TYR A 113 -4.97 -12.50 -22.48
N ILE A 114 -5.14 -11.79 -23.60
CA ILE A 114 -4.75 -10.38 -23.73
C ILE A 114 -5.56 -9.55 -22.71
N VAL A 115 -6.88 -9.77 -22.64
CA VAL A 115 -7.76 -9.06 -21.69
C VAL A 115 -7.33 -9.35 -20.25
N LEU A 116 -7.05 -10.61 -19.92
CA LEU A 116 -6.56 -10.98 -18.60
C LEU A 116 -5.22 -10.30 -18.27
N MET A 117 -4.27 -10.28 -19.21
CA MET A 117 -2.98 -9.61 -19.03
C MET A 117 -3.14 -8.11 -18.81
N LEU A 118 -4.03 -7.45 -19.53
CA LEU A 118 -4.32 -6.01 -19.33
C LEU A 118 -4.90 -5.74 -17.94
N ILE A 119 -5.81 -6.60 -17.45
CA ILE A 119 -6.36 -6.50 -16.09
C ILE A 119 -5.24 -6.67 -15.05
N LEU A 120 -4.42 -7.70 -15.18
CA LEU A 120 -3.30 -7.94 -14.27
C LEU A 120 -2.29 -6.79 -14.30
N MET A 121 -1.98 -6.25 -15.49
CA MET A 121 -1.10 -5.10 -15.65
C MET A 121 -1.67 -3.85 -14.98
N ALA A 122 -2.99 -3.61 -15.08
CA ALA A 122 -3.66 -2.52 -14.39
C ALA A 122 -3.59 -2.66 -12.85
N ILE A 123 -3.75 -3.89 -12.34
CA ILE A 123 -3.57 -4.18 -10.90
C ILE A 123 -2.13 -3.91 -10.47
N ASN A 124 -1.12 -4.36 -11.23
CA ASN A 124 0.28 -4.09 -10.94
C ASN A 124 0.57 -2.58 -10.93
N LEU A 125 0.03 -1.84 -11.90
CA LEU A 125 0.17 -0.39 -11.98
C LEU A 125 -0.48 0.31 -10.76
N ALA A 126 -1.69 -0.10 -10.38
CA ALA A 126 -2.38 0.44 -9.22
C ALA A 126 -1.58 0.18 -7.94
N SER A 127 -1.11 -1.06 -7.71
CA SER A 127 -0.29 -1.44 -6.57
C SER A 127 1.04 -0.67 -6.52
N CYS A 128 1.71 -0.52 -7.67
CA CYS A 128 2.94 0.26 -7.79
C CYS A 128 2.71 1.74 -7.40
N ILE A 129 1.68 2.38 -7.95
CA ILE A 129 1.34 3.78 -7.64
C ILE A 129 0.98 3.94 -6.16
N LEU A 130 0.17 3.03 -5.61
CA LEU A 130 -0.20 3.04 -4.20
C LEU A 130 1.04 2.93 -3.32
N LEU A 131 1.92 1.97 -3.59
CA LEU A 131 3.15 1.81 -2.83
C LEU A 131 4.09 3.00 -2.99
N PHE A 132 4.23 3.64 -4.14
CA PHE A 132 5.11 4.82 -4.23
C PHE A 132 4.52 6.09 -3.61
N LYS A 133 3.22 6.35 -3.79
CA LYS A 133 2.64 7.68 -3.55
C LYS A 133 1.60 7.75 -2.44
N SER A 134 1.07 6.63 -1.95
CA SER A 134 -0.03 6.66 -0.98
C SER A 134 0.44 7.19 0.38
N LYS A 135 -0.15 8.33 0.78
CA LYS A 135 0.01 8.88 2.15
C LYS A 135 -0.49 7.91 3.21
N SER A 136 -1.58 7.19 2.93
CA SER A 136 -2.14 6.19 3.86
C SER A 136 -1.14 5.07 4.19
N ILE A 137 -0.41 4.56 3.18
CA ILE A 137 0.62 3.52 3.40
C ILE A 137 1.79 4.09 4.20
N THR A 138 2.23 5.32 3.87
CA THR A 138 3.29 5.99 4.63
C THR A 138 2.91 6.15 6.10
N GLU A 139 1.68 6.60 6.37
CA GLU A 139 1.18 6.79 7.74
C GLU A 139 1.12 5.48 8.50
N PHE A 140 0.58 4.43 7.87
CA PHE A 140 0.54 3.10 8.45
C PHE A 140 1.94 2.57 8.80
N MET A 141 2.87 2.59 7.85
CA MET A 141 4.24 2.09 8.11
C MET A 141 4.99 2.94 9.14
N TYR A 142 4.77 4.25 9.15
CA TYR A 142 5.36 5.14 10.16
C TYR A 142 4.86 4.77 11.56
N SER A 143 3.56 4.55 11.72
CA SER A 143 2.98 4.13 13.00
C SER A 143 3.46 2.75 13.46
N GLN A 144 3.71 1.81 12.55
CA GLN A 144 4.24 0.48 12.90
C GLN A 144 5.71 0.53 13.35
N ARG A 145 6.47 1.51 12.87
CA ARG A 145 7.89 1.66 13.22
C ARG A 145 8.11 2.46 14.50
N ASN A 146 7.22 3.42 14.77
CA ASN A 146 7.42 4.44 15.81
C ASN A 146 6.36 4.39 16.93
N GLY A 147 5.33 3.55 16.81
CA GLY A 147 4.35 3.27 17.87
C GLY A 147 4.72 2.02 18.65
#